data_AF-A0A258GRI0-F1
#
_entry.id   AF-A0A258GRI0-F1
#
_cell.length_a   1.000
_cell.length_b   1.000
_cell.length_c   1.000
_cell.angle_alpha   90.00
_cell.angle_beta   90.00
_cell.angle_gamma   90.00
#
_symmetry.space_group_name_H-M   'P 1'
#
loop_
_entity.id
_entity.type
_entity.pdbx_description
1 polymer ?
#
loop_
_entity_poly.entity_id
_entity_poly.type
_entity_poly.pdbx_seq_one_letter_code
_entity_poly.pdbx_strand_id
1 'polypeptide(L)'
;MRGLWDNEQPLSPALLRSALALVGAFLGLTSIVMLIISVASVANGNYAAAAMQLAAGVALPFGIWLGLRMLADMLIVMNRARDRLEGIEEALSGRPVVTPAPVFQTNGAKAGHEKAVRAGDDGPAYPAEE
;
A
#
# COMPACT_ATOMS: atom_id res chain seq x y z
N MET A 1 11.94 31.26 -9.53
CA MET A 1 11.55 30.25 -8.52
C MET A 1 10.66 29.16 -9.14
N ARG A 2 11.08 28.55 -10.27
CA ARG A 2 10.30 27.52 -10.99
C ARG A 2 10.86 26.09 -10.85
N GLY A 3 12.09 25.92 -10.36
CA GLY A 3 12.76 24.62 -10.32
C GLY A 3 12.75 23.88 -8.98
N LEU A 4 12.01 24.35 -7.96
CA LEU A 4 11.89 23.59 -6.69
C LEU A 4 10.85 22.48 -6.80
N TRP A 5 9.88 22.62 -7.71
CA TRP A 5 8.75 21.71 -7.90
C TRP A 5 9.00 20.64 -8.97
N ASP A 6 10.02 20.82 -9.83
CA ASP A 6 10.38 19.84 -10.88
C ASP A 6 11.08 18.59 -10.33
N ASN A 7 11.46 18.59 -9.05
CA ASN A 7 12.12 17.47 -8.36
C ASN A 7 11.15 16.59 -7.54
N GLU A 8 9.84 16.84 -7.62
CA GLU A 8 8.84 15.98 -6.99
C GLU A 8 8.67 14.71 -7.82
N GLN A 9 9.64 13.79 -7.69
CA GLN A 9 9.50 12.42 -8.18
C GLN A 9 8.18 11.85 -7.64
N PRO A 10 7.38 11.17 -8.48
CA PRO A 10 6.18 10.51 -8.01
C PRO A 10 6.56 9.57 -6.87
N LEU A 11 5.97 9.79 -5.69
CA LEU A 11 6.21 9.01 -4.48
C LEU A 11 6.11 7.52 -4.82
N SER A 12 7.25 6.81 -4.79
CA SER A 12 7.24 5.41 -5.20
C SER A 12 6.32 4.61 -4.27
N PRO A 13 5.37 3.82 -4.80
CA PRO A 13 4.44 3.05 -3.97
C PRO A 13 5.15 2.12 -2.97
N ALA A 14 6.38 1.69 -3.30
CA ALA A 14 7.23 0.90 -2.44
C ALA A 14 7.74 1.68 -1.21
N LEU A 15 8.12 2.96 -1.37
CA LEU A 15 8.54 3.84 -0.28
C LEU A 15 7.40 4.13 0.70
N LEU A 16 6.19 4.37 0.19
CA LEU A 16 4.99 4.53 1.02
C LEU A 16 4.71 3.27 1.83
N ARG A 17 4.82 2.09 1.21
CA ARG A 17 4.58 0.82 1.89
C ARG A 17 5.64 0.50 2.95
N SER A 18 6.91 0.75 2.68
CA SER A 18 7.99 0.53 3.65
C SER A 18 7.94 1.54 4.80
N ALA A 19 7.66 2.81 4.52
CA ALA A 19 7.46 3.84 5.54
C ALA A 19 6.26 3.50 6.43
N LEU A 20 5.13 3.12 5.85
CA LEU A 20 3.95 2.73 6.62
C LEU A 20 4.20 1.48 7.48
N ALA A 21 4.97 0.51 6.97
CA ALA A 21 5.39 -0.67 7.73
C ALA A 21 6.28 -0.30 8.92
N LEU A 22 7.25 0.60 8.72
CA LEU A 22 8.14 1.07 9.79
C LEU A 22 7.38 1.86 10.85
N VAL A 23 6.48 2.76 10.43
CA VAL A 23 5.63 3.50 11.36
C VAL A 23 4.69 2.55 12.11
N GLY A 24 4.10 1.56 11.44
CA GLY A 24 3.31 0.52 12.09
C GLY A 24 4.10 -0.25 13.15
N ALA A 25 5.34 -0.64 12.84
CA ALA A 25 6.22 -1.32 13.79
C ALA A 25 6.55 -0.44 15.01
N PHE A 26 6.86 0.83 14.78
CA PHE A 26 7.14 1.79 15.85
C PHE A 26 5.93 2.04 16.76
N LEU A 27 4.75 2.23 16.16
CA LEU A 27 3.50 2.40 16.89
C LEU A 27 3.14 1.14 17.68
N GLY A 28 3.37 -0.04 17.11
CA GLY A 28 3.21 -1.32 17.80
C GLY A 28 4.11 -1.44 19.03
N LEU A 29 5.40 -1.09 18.89
CA LEU A 29 6.34 -1.04 20.02
C LEU A 29 5.89 -0.07 21.11
N THR A 30 5.41 1.11 20.72
CA THR A 30 4.89 2.12 21.66
C THR A 30 3.66 1.61 22.41
N SER A 31 2.77 0.89 21.71
CA SER A 31 1.61 0.24 22.31
C SER A 31 2.03 -0.78 23.38
N ILE A 32 3.03 -1.61 23.10
CA ILE A 32 3.57 -2.59 24.06
C ILE A 32 4.07 -1.90 25.33
N VAL A 33 4.82 -0.80 25.19
CA VAL A 33 5.32 -0.02 26.33
C VAL A 33 4.17 0.53 27.19
N MET A 34 3.15 1.11 26.56
CA MET A 34 1.95 1.60 27.26
C MET A 34 1.21 0.49 28.03
N LEU A 35 1.13 -0.72 27.44
CA LEU A 35 0.52 -1.86 28.12
C LEU A 35 1.32 -2.31 29.34
N ILE A 36 2.66 -2.31 29.27
CA ILE A 36 3.51 -2.61 30.43
C ILE A 36 3.28 -1.59 31.55
N ILE A 37 3.21 -0.30 31.22
CA ILE A 37 2.93 0.77 32.19
C ILE A 37 1.53 0.59 32.80
N SER A 38 0.54 0.23 31.98
CA SER A 38 -0.81 -0.06 32.47
C SER A 38 -0.81 -1.19 33.51
N VAL A 39 -0.08 -2.29 33.26
CA VAL A 39 0.02 -3.40 34.23
C VAL A 39 0.68 -2.95 35.53
N ALA A 40 1.73 -2.12 35.46
CA ALA A 40 2.35 -1.55 36.65
C ALA A 40 1.37 -0.64 37.44
N SER A 41 0.52 0.13 36.75
CA SER A 41 -0.52 0.94 37.39
C SER A 41 -1.57 0.09 38.12
N VAL A 42 -1.93 -1.08 37.57
CA VAL A 42 -2.82 -2.04 38.27
C VAL A 42 -2.17 -2.57 39.54
N ALA A 43 -0.88 -2.93 39.48
CA ALA A 43 -0.13 -3.42 40.64
C ALA A 43 -0.03 -2.36 41.76
N ASN A 44 0.01 -1.07 41.39
CA ASN A 44 0.01 0.05 42.32
C ASN A 44 -1.40 0.45 42.82
N GLY A 45 -2.46 -0.29 42.48
CA GLY A 45 -3.84 0.00 42.90
C GLY A 45 -4.52 1.15 42.16
N ASN A 46 -3.89 1.72 41.13
CA ASN A 46 -4.40 2.85 40.35
C ASN A 46 -5.23 2.37 39.15
N TYR A 47 -6.37 1.72 39.40
CA TYR A 47 -7.18 1.08 38.37
C TYR A 47 -7.73 2.04 37.31
N ALA A 48 -8.12 3.26 37.69
CA ALA A 48 -8.62 4.26 36.74
C ALA A 48 -7.53 4.70 35.75
N ALA A 49 -6.30 4.92 36.24
CA ALA A 49 -5.17 5.26 35.40
C ALA A 49 -4.77 4.09 34.49
N ALA A 50 -4.77 2.86 35.02
CA ALA A 50 -4.51 1.66 34.23
C ALA A 50 -5.52 1.49 33.09
N ALA A 51 -6.82 1.66 33.36
CA ALA A 51 -7.86 1.57 32.34
C ALA A 51 -7.66 2.61 31.22
N MET A 52 -7.34 3.87 31.59
CA MET A 52 -7.03 4.91 30.61
C MET A 52 -5.76 4.59 29.81
N GLN A 53 -4.70 4.11 30.46
CA GLN A 53 -3.44 3.77 29.81
C GLN A 53 -3.59 2.60 28.85
N LEU A 54 -4.39 1.59 29.21
CA LEU A 54 -4.71 0.47 28.32
C LEU A 54 -5.51 0.95 27.12
N ALA A 55 -6.58 1.71 27.34
CA ALA A 55 -7.42 2.23 26.27
C ALA A 55 -6.63 3.15 25.33
N ALA A 56 -5.89 4.12 25.87
CA ALA A 56 -5.06 5.04 25.09
C ALA A 56 -3.89 4.32 24.42
N GLY A 57 -3.29 3.33 25.09
CA GLY A 57 -2.18 2.52 24.60
C GLY A 57 -2.54 1.68 23.37
N VAL A 58 -3.82 1.38 23.16
CA VAL A 58 -4.31 0.71 21.94
C VAL A 58 -4.90 1.73 20.95
N ALA A 59 -5.77 2.62 21.43
CA ALA A 59 -6.53 3.52 20.56
C ALA A 59 -5.66 4.54 19.83
N LEU A 60 -4.68 5.14 20.51
CA LEU A 60 -3.79 6.15 19.90
C LEU A 60 -2.92 5.56 18.77
N PRO A 61 -2.12 4.49 19.00
CA PRO A 61 -1.30 3.95 17.93
C PRO A 61 -2.14 3.40 16.79
N PHE A 62 -3.30 2.79 17.07
CA PHE A 62 -4.20 2.32 16.03
C PHE A 62 -4.79 3.48 15.21
N GLY A 63 -5.23 4.57 15.86
CA GLY A 63 -5.76 5.75 15.19
C GLY A 63 -4.73 6.43 14.30
N ILE A 64 -3.48 6.57 14.78
CA ILE A 64 -2.38 7.13 13.98
C ILE A 64 -2.09 6.24 12.77
N TRP A 65 -2.00 4.92 12.98
CA TRP A 65 -1.75 3.98 11.89
C TRP A 65 -2.85 4.01 10.83
N LEU A 66 -4.12 4.04 11.25
CA LEU A 66 -5.27 4.12 10.35
C LEU A 66 -5.28 5.43 9.56
N GLY A 67 -4.99 6.57 10.23
CA GLY A 67 -4.90 7.87 9.56
C GLY A 67 -3.82 7.89 8.49
N LEU A 68 -2.63 7.36 8.80
CA LEU A 68 -1.53 7.23 7.83
C LEU A 68 -1.87 6.27 6.69
N ARG A 69 -2.60 5.19 6.98
CA ARG A 69 -3.07 4.25 5.96
C ARG A 69 -4.00 4.93 4.97
N MET A 70 -4.97 5.69 5.47
CA MET A 70 -5.91 6.45 4.64
C MET A 70 -5.20 7.51 3.80
N LEU A 71 -4.22 8.22 4.38
CA LEU A 71 -3.39 9.18 3.64
C LEU A 71 -2.60 8.51 2.51
N ALA A 72 -1.99 7.35 2.76
CA ALA A 72 -1.27 6.61 1.75
C ALA A 72 -2.19 6.14 0.61
N ASP A 73 -3.38 5.63 0.95
CA ASP A 73 -4.36 5.21 -0.04
C ASP A 73 -4.87 6.41 -0.87
N MET A 74 -5.08 7.57 -0.25
CA MET A 74 -5.44 8.82 -0.94
C MET A 74 -4.34 9.30 -1.90
N LEU A 75 -3.07 9.25 -1.49
CA LEU A 75 -1.94 9.61 -2.36
C LEU A 75 -1.84 8.71 -3.58
N ILE A 76 -2.08 7.41 -3.43
CA ILE A 76 -2.10 6.46 -4.55
C ILE A 76 -3.23 6.80 -5.53
N VAL A 77 -4.41 7.13 -5.00
CA VAL A 77 -5.56 7.54 -5.83
C VAL A 77 -5.26 8.83 -6.57
N MET A 78 -4.67 9.83 -5.90
CA MET A 78 -4.26 11.08 -6.53
C MET A 78 -3.23 10.86 -7.65
N ASN A 79 -2.22 10.01 -7.42
CA ASN A 79 -1.22 9.72 -8.43
C ASN A 79 -1.84 9.05 -9.66
N ARG A 80 -2.72 8.06 -9.44
CA ARG A 80 -3.45 7.40 -10.53
C ARG A 80 -4.38 8.36 -11.29
N ALA A 81 -4.99 9.32 -10.59
CA ALA A 81 -5.83 10.34 -11.23
C ALA A 81 -4.99 11.28 -12.10
N ARG A 82 -3.80 11.65 -11.64
CA ARG A 82 -2.84 12.46 -12.40
C ARG A 82 -2.38 11.73 -13.67
N ASP A 83 -2.01 10.45 -13.56
CA ASP A 83 -1.62 9.63 -14.72
C ASP A 83 -2.74 9.57 -15.78
N ARG A 84 -4.00 9.47 -15.35
CA ARG A 84 -5.15 9.47 -16.26
C ARG A 84 -5.38 10.82 -16.94
N LEU A 85 -5.16 11.92 -16.22
CA LEU A 85 -5.28 13.27 -16.77
C LEU A 85 -4.19 13.55 -17.79
N GLU A 86 -2.95 13.15 -17.51
CA GLU A 86 -1.83 13.26 -18.46
C GLU A 86 -2.10 12.44 -19.73
N GLY A 87 -2.64 11.20 -19.61
CA GLY A 87 -3.01 10.39 -20.77
C GLY A 87 -4.15 11.00 -21.61
N ILE A 88 -5.10 11.67 -20.98
CA ILE A 88 -6.17 12.40 -21.68
C ILE A 88 -5.61 13.65 -22.38
N GLU A 89 -4.73 14.40 -21.71
CA GLU A 89 -4.04 15.56 -22.29
C GLU A 89 -3.17 15.16 -23.50
N GLU A 90 -2.46 14.04 -23.42
CA GLU A 90 -1.66 13.51 -24.53
C GLU A 90 -2.53 13.09 -25.72
N ALA A 91 -3.67 12.45 -25.46
CA ALA A 91 -4.64 12.10 -26.50
C ALA A 91 -5.30 13.34 -27.15
N LEU A 92 -5.58 14.39 -26.37
CA LEU A 92 -6.17 15.65 -26.86
C LEU A 92 -5.16 16.55 -27.58
N SER A 93 -3.90 16.52 -27.18
CA SER A 93 -2.81 17.29 -27.80
C SER A 93 -2.32 16.69 -29.12
N GLY A 94 -2.82 15.51 -29.52
CA GLY A 94 -2.54 14.89 -30.81
C GLY A 94 -1.09 14.44 -30.99
N ARG A 95 -0.31 14.35 -29.91
CA ARG A 95 1.03 13.77 -29.96
C ARG A 95 0.90 12.25 -30.15
N PRO A 96 1.67 11.64 -31.06
CA PRO A 96 1.64 10.20 -31.23
C PRO A 96 2.07 9.53 -29.92
N VAL A 97 1.21 8.66 -29.40
CA VAL A 97 1.45 7.83 -28.22
C VAL A 97 2.77 7.07 -28.44
N VAL A 98 3.85 7.54 -27.81
CA VAL A 98 5.09 6.76 -27.71
C VAL A 98 4.79 5.68 -26.69
N THR A 99 4.43 4.50 -27.19
CA THR A 99 4.26 3.28 -26.40
C THR A 99 5.44 3.17 -25.43
N PRO A 100 5.25 3.34 -24.10
CA PRO A 100 6.36 3.22 -23.17
C PRO A 100 6.89 1.79 -23.25
N ALA A 101 8.19 1.66 -23.50
CA ALA A 101 8.85 0.36 -23.44
C ALA A 101 8.56 -0.28 -22.07
N PRO A 102 8.21 -1.58 -22.01
CA PRO A 102 7.79 -2.23 -20.78
C PRO A 102 8.90 -2.14 -19.72
N VAL A 103 8.68 -1.32 -18.70
CA VAL A 103 9.58 -1.14 -17.57
C VAL A 103 9.37 -2.33 -16.62
N PHE A 104 10.15 -3.39 -16.86
CA PHE A 104 10.44 -4.55 -16.01
C PHE A 104 9.27 -5.46 -15.56
N GLN A 105 9.03 -6.54 -16.32
CA GLN A 105 8.67 -7.85 -15.73
C GLN A 105 9.95 -8.57 -15.28
N THR A 106 10.61 -8.09 -14.22
CA THR A 106 11.69 -8.86 -13.59
C THR A 106 11.50 -8.85 -12.09
N ASN A 107 10.57 -9.68 -11.62
CA ASN A 107 10.61 -10.32 -10.30
C ASN A 107 9.58 -11.46 -10.30
N GLY A 108 10.01 -12.67 -10.66
CA GLY A 108 9.30 -13.90 -10.24
C GLY A 108 9.12 -15.00 -11.28
N ALA A 109 9.11 -14.72 -12.58
CA ALA A 109 8.90 -15.76 -13.58
C ALA A 109 10.24 -16.19 -14.21
N LYS A 110 10.99 -17.04 -13.51
CA LYS A 110 11.88 -17.97 -14.22
C LYS A 110 10.99 -18.88 -15.07
N ALA A 111 10.75 -18.44 -16.30
CA ALA A 111 10.35 -19.28 -17.39
C ALA A 111 11.43 -20.36 -17.57
N GLY A 112 11.09 -21.59 -17.25
CA GLY A 112 11.83 -22.79 -17.60
C GLY A 112 10.80 -23.84 -17.98
N HIS A 113 10.40 -23.81 -19.25
CA HIS A 113 9.76 -24.88 -20.02
C HIS A 113 8.59 -25.63 -19.35
N GLU A 114 7.35 -25.30 -19.73
CA GLU A 114 6.45 -26.26 -20.42
C GLU A 114 5.11 -25.62 -20.80
N LYS A 115 4.80 -25.72 -22.09
CA LYS A 115 3.46 -25.66 -22.73
C LYS A 115 2.46 -24.63 -22.21
N ALA A 116 2.50 -23.44 -22.80
CA ALA A 116 1.32 -22.58 -22.89
C ALA A 116 0.29 -23.20 -23.87
N VAL A 117 -0.74 -23.85 -23.33
CA VAL A 117 -1.97 -24.16 -24.07
C VAL A 117 -2.96 -23.02 -23.85
N ARG A 118 -3.51 -22.55 -24.97
CA ARG A 118 -4.40 -21.40 -25.15
C ARG A 118 -5.54 -21.33 -24.11
N ALA A 119 -5.80 -20.10 -23.69
CA ALA A 119 -7.09 -19.67 -23.15
C ALA A 119 -8.19 -19.80 -24.21
N GLY A 120 -9.33 -20.35 -23.82
CA GLY A 120 -10.56 -20.31 -24.60
C GLY A 120 -11.53 -21.43 -24.23
N ASP A 121 -12.76 -21.02 -23.93
CA ASP A 121 -14.01 -21.73 -24.18
C ASP A 121 -14.65 -22.51 -23.01
N ASP A 122 -15.65 -21.86 -22.41
CA ASP A 122 -16.70 -22.49 -21.60
C ASP A 122 -17.65 -23.27 -22.52
N GLY A 123 -17.55 -24.60 -22.51
CA GLY A 123 -18.53 -25.50 -23.12
C GLY A 123 -18.37 -26.93 -22.57
N PRO A 124 -19.45 -27.71 -22.38
CA PRO A 124 -19.35 -29.05 -21.82
C PRO A 124 -18.62 -29.99 -22.79
N ALA A 125 -17.60 -30.69 -22.27
CA ALA A 125 -16.86 -31.69 -23.01
C ALA A 125 -17.72 -32.93 -23.25
N TYR A 126 -18.05 -33.22 -24.51
CA TYR A 126 -18.56 -34.54 -24.89
C TYR A 126 -17.39 -35.53 -24.96
N PRO A 127 -17.59 -36.80 -24.54
CA PRO A 127 -16.59 -37.84 -24.70
C PRO A 127 -16.40 -38.16 -26.19
N ALA A 128 -15.16 -38.27 -26.64
CA ALA A 128 -14.85 -38.77 -27.97
C ALA A 128 -15.02 -40.30 -28.00
N GLU A 129 -15.81 -40.80 -28.94
CA GLU A 129 -15.84 -42.23 -29.29
C GLU A 129 -14.60 -42.59 -30.12
N GLU A 130 -13.99 -43.73 -29.74
CA GLU A 130 -12.92 -44.57 -30.32
C GLU A 130 -11.89 -43.97 -31.30
#